data_AF-A0A2V2QDW6-F1
#
_entry.id   AF-A0A2V2QDW6-F1
#
_cell.length_a   1.000
_cell.length_b   1.000
_cell.length_c   1.000
_cell.angle_alpha   90.00
_cell.angle_beta   90.00
_cell.angle_gamma   90.00
#
_symmetry.space_group_name_H-M   'P 1'
#
loop_
_entity.id
_entity.type
_entity.pdbx_description
1 polymer ?
#
loop_
_entity_poly.entity_id
_entity_poly.type
_entity_poly.pdbx_seq_one_letter_code
_entity_poly.pdbx_strand_id
1 'polypeptide(L)' 'MAAGYLDILRARHAARLLTGTLVGRLPNGTAHIAIVLFTRAEGGSYTLAGALAAAYGLATAVGQPLLGRAVDLYGQ' A
#
# COMPACT_ATOMS: atom_id res chain seq x y z
N MET A 1 23.60 -0.48 28.50
CA MET A 1 22.67 0.64 28.21
C MET A 1 21.76 0.18 27.09
N ALA A 2 20.48 -0.06 27.36
CA ALA A 2 19.52 -0.32 26.29
C ALA A 2 19.48 0.92 25.38
N ALA A 3 19.89 0.77 24.12
CA ALA A 3 19.76 1.85 23.15
C ALA A 3 18.30 2.31 23.14
N GLY A 4 18.07 3.61 23.32
CA GLY A 4 16.70 4.12 23.38
C GLY A 4 16.06 4.01 21.99
N TYR A 5 14.74 3.82 21.91
CA TYR A 5 14.00 3.87 20.64
C TYR A 5 14.32 5.14 19.81
N LEU A 6 14.66 6.23 20.49
CA LEU A 6 15.12 7.48 19.88
C LEU A 6 16.45 7.37 19.12
N ASP A 7 17.38 6.51 19.56
CA ASP A 7 18.66 6.31 18.87
C ASP A 7 18.46 5.59 17.53
N ILE A 8 17.48 4.68 17.47
CA ILE A 8 17.07 3.98 16.24
C ILE A 8 16.43 4.97 15.26
N LEU A 9 15.52 5.82 15.75
CA LEU A 9 14.84 6.82 14.92
C LEU A 9 15.77 7.95 14.43
N ARG A 10 16.87 8.21 15.15
CA ARG A 10 17.91 9.18 14.76
C ARG A 10 18.90 8.65 13.73
N ALA A 11 18.85 7.37 13.36
CA ALA A 11 19.69 6.84 12.30
C ALA A 11 19.44 7.60 10.98
N ARG A 12 20.51 7.97 10.28
CA ARG A 12 20.50 8.86 9.09
C ARG A 12 19.48 8.48 8.01
N HIS A 13 19.18 7.18 7.88
CA HIS A 13 18.27 6.65 6.87
C HIS A 13 16.89 6.27 7.41
N ALA A 14 16.68 6.31 8.74
CA ALA A 14 15.43 5.90 9.37
C ALA A 14 14.26 6.77 8.91
N ALA A 15 14.40 8.10 8.93
CA ALA A 15 13.35 9.00 8.49
C ALA A 15 12.95 8.73 7.02
N ARG A 16 13.92 8.65 6.10
CA ARG A 16 13.66 8.38 4.67
C ARG A 16 12.99 7.03 4.45
N LEU A 17 13.45 5.99 5.15
CA LEU A 17 12.91 4.64 5.04
C LEU A 17 11.47 4.60 5.58
N LEU A 18 11.22 5.19 6.75
CA LEU A 18 9.92 5.23 7.39
C LEU A 18 8.92 6.04 6.56
N THR A 19 9.30 7.23 6.08
CA THR A 19 8.42 8.03 5.22
C THR A 19 8.12 7.32 3.91
N GLY A 20 9.13 6.72 3.28
CA GLY A 20 8.95 5.95 2.04
C GLY A 20 8.00 4.76 2.25
N THR A 21 8.18 4.02 3.35
CA THR A 21 7.35 2.87 3.72
C THR A 21 5.92 3.29 4.04
N LEU A 22 5.74 4.36 4.82
CA LEU A 22 4.42 4.88 5.16
C LEU A 22 3.65 5.32 3.92
N VAL A 23 4.27 6.17 3.08
CA VAL A 23 3.67 6.66 1.84
C VAL A 23 3.36 5.49 0.89
N GLY A 24 4.31 4.57 0.71
CA GLY A 24 4.13 3.40 -0.16
C GLY A 24 3.04 2.43 0.32
N ARG A 25 2.69 2.46 1.61
CA ARG A 25 1.63 1.61 2.18
C ARG A 25 0.27 2.28 2.29
N LEU A 26 0.17 3.61 2.11
CA LEU A 26 -1.12 4.31 2.09
C LEU A 26 -2.14 3.65 1.14
N PRO A 27 -1.77 3.27 -0.10
CA PRO A 27 -2.71 2.65 -1.03
C PRO A 27 -3.31 1.34 -0.51
N ASN A 28 -2.60 0.59 0.35
CA ASN A 28 -3.13 -0.69 0.88
C ASN A 28 -4.42 -0.48 1.67
N GLY A 29 -4.54 0.64 2.39
CA GLY A 29 -5.75 0.97 3.15
C GLY A 29 -6.75 1.79 2.34
N THR A 30 -6.27 2.72 1.51
CA THR A 30 -7.15 3.70 0.86
C THR A 30 -7.72 3.26 -0.47
N ALA A 31 -7.05 2.35 -1.21
CA ALA A 31 -7.42 2.08 -2.60
C ALA A 31 -8.84 1.54 -2.77
N HIS A 32 -9.29 0.62 -1.91
CA HIS A 32 -10.65 0.07 -1.98
C HIS A 32 -11.71 1.17 -1.79
N ILE A 33 -11.53 2.03 -0.78
CA ILE A 33 -12.46 3.12 -0.49
C ILE A 33 -12.37 4.19 -1.59
N ALA A 34 -11.17 4.52 -2.05
CA ALA A 34 -10.94 5.50 -3.12
C ALA A 34 -11.64 5.09 -4.43
N ILE A 35 -11.58 3.81 -4.81
CA ILE A 35 -12.29 3.27 -5.98
C ILE A 35 -13.80 3.50 -5.85
N VAL A 36 -14.37 3.20 -4.68
CA VAL A 36 -15.81 3.35 -4.45
C VAL A 36 -16.22 4.82 -4.46
N LEU A 37 -15.49 5.67 -3.73
CA LEU A 37 -15.76 7.11 -3.66
C LEU A 37 -15.65 7.77 -5.03
N PHE A 38 -14.59 7.46 -5.78
CA PHE A 38 -14.39 7.98 -7.14
C PHE A 38 -15.49 7.54 -8.09
N THR A 39 -15.81 6.24 -8.11
CA THR A 39 -16.88 5.71 -8.97
C THR A 39 -18.22 6.37 -8.66
N ARG A 40 -18.51 6.64 -7.39
CA ARG A 40 -19.73 7.34 -6.97
C ARG A 40 -19.70 8.83 -7.30
N ALA A 41 -18.54 9.49 -7.20
CA ALA A 41 -18.38 10.90 -7.56
C ALA A 41 -18.65 11.14 -9.06
N GLU A 42 -18.26 10.20 -9.92
CA GLU A 42 -18.51 10.23 -11.37
C GLU A 42 -19.93 9.73 -11.75
N GLY A 43 -20.83 9.52 -10.78
CA GLY A 43 -22.21 9.10 -11.03
C GLY A 43 -22.40 7.59 -11.29
N GLY A 44 -21.35 6.78 -11.16
CA GLY A 44 -21.40 5.33 -11.32
C GLY A 44 -22.21 4.62 -10.24
N SER A 45 -22.70 3.40 -10.52
CA SER A 45 -23.51 2.62 -9.58
C SER A 45 -22.67 1.93 -8.49
N TYR A 46 -23.30 1.55 -7.37
CA TYR A 46 -22.64 0.74 -6.33
C TYR A 46 -22.25 -0.65 -6.82
N THR A 47 -22.99 -1.22 -7.78
CA THR A 47 -22.63 -2.49 -8.42
C THR A 47 -21.31 -2.35 -9.19
N LEU A 48 -21.14 -1.27 -9.96
CA LEU A 48 -19.89 -0.98 -10.66
C LEU A 48 -18.75 -0.73 -9.67
N ALA A 49 -18.99 0.07 -8.64
CA ALA A 49 -18.00 0.35 -7.60
C ALA A 49 -17.54 -0.93 -6.88
N GLY A 50 -18.48 -1.82 -6.54
CA GLY A 50 -18.19 -3.12 -5.94
C GLY A 50 -17.42 -4.05 -6.87
N ALA A 51 -17.77 -4.09 -8.16
CA ALA A 51 -17.04 -4.87 -9.16
C ALA A 51 -15.59 -4.39 -9.33
N LEU A 52 -15.38 -3.07 -9.40
CA LEU A 52 -14.03 -2.47 -9.48
C LEU A 52 -13.22 -2.73 -8.21
N ALA A 53 -13.83 -2.62 -7.03
CA ALA A 53 -13.17 -2.93 -5.77
C ALA A 53 -12.79 -4.43 -5.68
N ALA A 54 -13.67 -5.33 -6.12
CA ALA A 54 -13.39 -6.76 -6.17
C ALA A 54 -12.27 -7.09 -7.16
N ALA A 55 -12.28 -6.48 -8.35
CA ALA A 55 -11.21 -6.64 -9.34
C ALA A 55 -9.85 -6.15 -8.80
N TYR A 56 -9.84 -5.01 -8.11
CA TYR A 56 -8.64 -4.51 -7.43
C TYR A 56 -8.15 -5.46 -6.33
N GLY A 57 -9.07 -6.02 -5.53
CA GLY A 57 -8.74 -7.01 -4.52
C GLY A 57 -8.09 -8.27 -5.11
N LEU A 58 -8.65 -8.81 -6.20
CA LEU A 58 -8.07 -9.95 -6.92
C LEU A 58 -6.70 -9.61 -7.52
N ALA A 59 -6.57 -8.45 -8.15
CA ALA A 59 -5.30 -7.98 -8.70
C ALA A 59 -4.23 -7.85 -7.60
N THR A 60 -4.62 -7.37 -6.41
CA THR A 60 -3.71 -7.28 -5.26
C THR A 60 -3.34 -8.67 -4.73
N ALA A 61 -4.30 -9.59 -4.63
CA ALA A 61 -4.05 -10.96 -4.16
C ALA A 61 -3.05 -11.71 -5.05
N VAL A 62 -3.06 -11.46 -6.35
CA VAL A 62 -2.11 -12.05 -7.31
C VAL A 62 -0.81 -11.24 -7.39
N GLY A 63 -0.91 -9.91 -7.42
CA GLY A 63 0.22 -9.01 -7.62
C GLY A 63 1.17 -8.97 -6.43
N GLN A 64 0.67 -9.06 -5.19
CA GLN A 64 1.51 -9.02 -3.99
C GLN A 64 2.52 -10.19 -3.92
N PRO A 65 2.13 -11.47 -4.13
CA PRO A 65 3.09 -12.58 -4.22
C PRO A 65 4.10 -12.42 -5.36
N LEU A 66 3.67 -11.94 -6.53
CA LEU A 66 4.56 -11.76 -7.68
C LEU A 66 5.59 -10.66 -7.41
N LEU A 67 5.16 -9.56 -6.81
CA LEU A 67 6.04 -8.46 -6.44
C LEU A 67 7.00 -8.87 -5.31
N GLY A 68 6.54 -9.63 -4.32
CA GLY A 68 7.40 -10.22 -3.29
C GLY A 68 8.50 -11.09 -3.91
N ARG A 69 8.12 -11.99 -4.82
CA ARG A 69 9.09 -12.81 -5.56
C ARG A 69 10.04 -12.01 -6.43
N ALA A 70 9.56 -10.96 -7.10
CA ALA A 70 10.41 -10.10 -7.89
C ALA A 70 11.46 -9.41 -7.01
N VAL A 71 11.07 -8.90 -5.84
CA VAL A 71 12.02 -8.31 -4.89
C VAL A 71 13.01 -9.36 -4.36
N ASP A 72 12.56 -10.59 -4.09
CA ASP A 72 13.46 -11.68 -3.69
C ASP A 72 14.50 -12.02 -4.78
N LEU A 73 14.13 -11.92 -6.05
CA LEU A 73 14.99 -12.25 -7.19
C LEU A 73 15.93 -11.10 -7.59
N TYR A 74 15.46 -9.85 -7.51
CA TYR A 74 16.22 -8.67 -7.95
C TYR A 74 16.95 -7.94 -6.80
N GLY A 75 16.76 -8.40 -5.57
CA GLY A 75 17.38 -7.85 -4.36
C GLY A 75 16.48 -6.86 -3.61
N GLN A 76 16.61 -6.87 -2.27
CA GLN A 76 16.05 -5.88 -1.34
C GLN A 76 16.94 -4.64 -1.25
#